data_AF-A0A2E8L6B5-F1
#
_entry.id   AF-A0A2E8L6B5-F1
#
_cell.length_a   1.000
_cell.length_b   1.000
_cell.length_c   1.000
_cell.angle_alpha   90.00
_cell.angle_beta   90.00
_cell.angle_gamma   90.00
#
_symmetry.space_group_name_H-M   'P 1'
#
loop_
_entity.id
_entity.type
_entity.pdbx_description
1 polymer ?
#
loop_
_entity_poly.entity_id
_entity_poly.type
_entity_poly.pdbx_seq_one_letter_code
_entity_poly.pdbx_strand_id
1 'polypeptide(L)' 'MFEDVAIFRIIDHSMVNNLIPTSACFTSIFLGLVMPREATCYELGLDESGGYKLWRTVVRSMTPTSIFLVAIGTALG' A
#
# COMPACT_ATOMS: atom_id res chain seq x y z
N MET A 1 -22.77 -19.04 20.01
CA MET A 1 -23.25 -18.42 18.76
C MET A 1 -23.13 -16.89 18.75
N PHE A 2 -23.12 -16.19 19.90
CA PHE A 2 -22.89 -14.73 19.95
C PHE A 2 -21.43 -14.30 20.19
N GLU A 3 -20.61 -15.14 20.83
CA GLU A 3 -19.19 -14.85 21.09
C GLU A 3 -18.34 -14.83 19.82
N ASP A 4 -18.60 -15.74 18.88
CA ASP A 4 -17.88 -15.77 17.58
C ASP A 4 -18.10 -14.48 16.77
N VAL A 5 -19.31 -13.93 16.80
CA VAL A 5 -19.65 -12.67 16.10
C VAL A 5 -18.98 -11.48 16.77
N ALA A 6 -18.85 -11.48 18.10
CA ALA A 6 -18.17 -10.41 18.82
C ALA A 6 -16.66 -10.41 18.54
N ILE A 7 -16.01 -11.58 18.60
CA ILE A 7 -14.58 -11.73 18.33
C ILE A 7 -14.29 -11.40 16.86
N PHE A 8 -15.08 -11.92 15.93
CA PHE A 8 -14.95 -11.62 14.51
C PHE A 8 -15.03 -10.12 14.24
N ARG A 9 -15.98 -9.41 14.87
CA ARG A 9 -16.16 -7.97 14.68
C ARG A 9 -14.99 -7.15 15.22
N ILE A 10 -14.38 -7.56 16.33
CA ILE A 10 -13.19 -6.90 16.88
C ILE A 10 -11.99 -7.10 15.95
N ILE A 11 -11.80 -8.33 15.46
CA ILE A 11 -10.71 -8.66 14.53
C ILE A 11 -10.91 -7.93 13.20
N ASP A 12 -12.12 -7.92 12.65
CA ASP A 12 -12.46 -7.25 11.39
C ASP A 12 -12.21 -5.74 11.48
N HIS A 13 -12.68 -5.11 12.56
CA HIS A 13 -12.41 -3.70 12.82
C HIS A 13 -10.90 -3.41 12.93
N SER A 14 -10.15 -4.27 13.64
CA SER A 14 -8.70 -4.13 13.78
C SER A 14 -7.95 -4.33 12.45
N MET A 15 -8.43 -5.25 11.61
CA MET A 15 -7.87 -5.51 10.28
C MET A 15 -8.06 -4.32 9.36
N VAL A 16 -9.29 -3.81 9.24
CA VAL A 16 -9.62 -2.74 8.30
C VAL A 16 -8.99 -1.40 8.73
N ASN A 17 -8.98 -1.08 10.02
CA ASN A 17 -8.41 0.19 10.48
C ASN A 17 -6.89 0.15 10.61
N ASN A 18 -6.30 -0.95 11.06
CA ASN A 18 -4.86 -0.98 11.33
C ASN A 18 -4.09 -1.80 10.30
N LEU A 19 -4.46 -3.07 10.12
CA LEU A 19 -3.60 -4.00 9.38
C LEU A 19 -3.57 -3.69 7.87
N ILE A 20 -4.70 -3.39 7.26
CA ILE A 20 -4.79 -3.07 5.83
C ILE A 20 -4.01 -1.78 5.51
N PRO A 21 -4.24 -0.63 6.18
CA PRO A 21 -3.46 0.58 5.95
C PRO A 21 -1.96 0.38 6.19
N THR A 22 -1.61 -0.36 7.24
CA THR A 22 -0.20 -0.65 7.57
C THR A 22 0.44 -1.52 6.49
N SER A 23 -0.23 -2.56 6.01
CA SER A 23 0.28 -3.42 4.94
C SER A 23 0.43 -2.69 3.61
N ALA A 24 -0.52 -1.81 3.26
CA ALA A 24 -0.42 -0.93 2.11
C ALA A 24 0.77 0.02 2.27
N CYS A 25 0.97 0.56 3.49
CA CYS A 25 2.11 1.42 3.83
C CYS A 25 3.45 0.78 3.50
N PHE A 26 3.68 -0.41 4.07
CA PHE A 26 4.90 -1.17 3.81
C PHE A 26 5.06 -1.54 2.34
N THR A 27 3.97 -1.95 1.68
CA THR A 27 4.00 -2.34 0.25
C THR A 27 4.41 -1.18 -0.65
N SER A 28 3.91 0.03 -0.41
CA SER A 28 4.33 1.22 -1.17
C SER A 28 5.75 1.65 -0.91
N ILE A 29 6.21 1.59 0.34
CA ILE A 29 7.59 1.93 0.68
C ILE A 29 8.52 0.95 -0.04
N PHE A 30 8.16 -0.33 -0.01
CA PHE A 30 8.90 -1.38 -0.70
C PHE A 30 8.94 -1.16 -2.22
N LEU A 31 7.78 -0.96 -2.87
CA LEU A 31 7.69 -0.73 -4.32
C LEU A 31 8.34 0.60 -4.76
N GLY A 32 8.23 1.67 -3.96
CA GLY A 32 8.70 3.01 -4.33
C GLY A 32 10.16 3.31 -3.98
N LEU A 33 10.69 2.69 -2.92
CA LEU A 33 12.04 2.97 -2.40
C LEU A 33 12.99 1.77 -2.44
N VAL A 34 12.50 0.52 -2.30
CA VAL A 34 13.36 -0.66 -2.15
C VAL A 34 13.54 -1.42 -3.47
N MET A 35 12.50 -1.52 -4.31
CA MET A 35 12.56 -2.33 -5.53
C MET A 35 13.43 -1.66 -6.63
N PRO A 36 14.45 -2.35 -7.16
CA PRO A 36 15.31 -1.84 -8.23
C PRO A 36 14.54 -1.71 -9.55
N ARG A 37 14.96 -0.74 -10.39
CA ARG A 37 14.29 -0.44 -11.67
C ARG A 37 14.26 -1.65 -12.59
N GLU A 38 15.38 -2.35 -12.70
CA GLU A 38 15.50 -3.44 -13.66
C GLU A 38 14.51 -4.57 -13.34
N ALA A 39 14.32 -4.88 -12.05
CA ALA A 39 13.37 -5.90 -11.60
C ALA A 39 11.91 -5.52 -11.90
N THR A 40 11.52 -4.26 -11.67
CA THR A 40 10.13 -3.82 -11.95
C THR A 40 9.85 -3.68 -13.45
N CYS A 41 10.84 -3.27 -14.25
CA CYS A 41 10.69 -3.16 -15.70
C CYS A 41 10.49 -4.55 -16.33
N TYR A 42 11.26 -5.53 -15.86
CA TYR A 42 11.17 -6.93 -16.29
C TYR A 42 9.84 -7.58 -15.90
N GLU A 43 9.40 -7.41 -14.64
CA GLU A 43 8.12 -7.94 -14.13
C GLU A 43 6.90 -7.36 -14.85
N LEU A 44 6.90 -6.05 -15.12
CA LEU A 44 5.79 -5.39 -15.79
C LEU A 44 5.77 -5.61 -17.31
N GLY A 45 6.84 -6.18 -17.88
CA GLY A 45 6.99 -6.35 -19.32
C GLY A 45 6.93 -5.02 -20.09
N LEU A 46 7.17 -3.90 -19.40
CA LEU A 46 7.17 -2.57 -20.00
C LEU A 46 8.58 -2.31 -20.53
N ASP A 47 8.70 -2.07 -21.83
CA ASP A 47 9.92 -1.54 -22.43
C ASP A 47 10.27 -0.18 -21.79
N GLU A 48 11.54 0.25 -21.84
CA GLU A 48 12.10 1.49 -21.20
C GLU A 48 11.46 2.83 -21.68
N SER A 49 10.25 2.77 -22.23
CA SER A 49 9.39 3.86 -22.65
C SER A 49 8.95 4.82 -21.53
N GLY A 50 8.44 5.98 -21.96
CA GLY A 50 7.91 7.03 -21.08
C GLY A 50 6.81 6.56 -20.13
N GLY A 51 6.09 5.48 -20.45
CA GLY A 51 5.08 4.87 -19.57
C GLY A 51 5.68 4.32 -18.27
N TYR A 52 6.85 3.69 -18.34
CA TYR A 52 7.55 3.19 -17.15
C TYR A 52 8.07 4.34 -16.28
N LYS A 53 8.55 5.42 -16.89
CA LYS A 53 8.93 6.65 -16.15
C LYS A 53 7.73 7.27 -15.43
N LEU A 54 6.59 7.37 -16.09
CA LEU A 54 5.37 7.93 -15.48
C LEU A 54 4.87 7.05 -14.33
N TRP A 55 4.80 5.74 -14.56
CA TRP A 55 4.41 4.75 -13.56
C TRP A 55 5.33 4.80 -12.34
N ARG A 56 6.65 4.86 -12.53
CA ARG A 56 7.60 4.95 -11.42
C ARG A 56 7.48 6.26 -10.63
N THR A 57 7.17 7.38 -11.30
CA THR A 57 6.93 8.65 -10.62
C THR A 57 5.65 8.59 -9.77
N VAL A 58 4.59 7.98 -10.28
CA VAL A 58 3.35 7.74 -9.53
C VAL A 58 3.63 6.83 -8.34
N VAL A 59 4.37 5.72 -8.54
CA VAL A 59 4.68 4.77 -7.47
C VAL A 59 5.59 5.37 -6.39
N ARG A 60 6.55 6.19 -6.79
CA ARG A 60 7.51 6.80 -5.86
C ARG A 60 6.94 8.02 -5.15
N SER A 61 6.01 8.76 -5.77
CA SER A 61 5.50 10.02 -5.23
C SER A 61 4.07 9.92 -4.72
N MET A 62 3.13 9.32 -5.48
CA MET A 62 1.72 9.27 -5.08
C MET A 62 1.44 8.16 -4.07
N THR A 63 2.11 7.02 -4.18
CA THR A 63 1.87 5.89 -3.28
C THR A 63 2.23 6.20 -1.83
N PRO A 64 3.42 6.75 -1.49
CA PRO A 64 3.71 7.12 -0.10
C PRO A 64 2.80 8.24 0.41
N THR A 65 2.41 9.20 -0.44
CA THR A 65 1.47 10.27 -0.05
C THR A 65 0.06 9.74 0.24
N SER A 66 -0.45 8.81 -0.57
CA SER A 66 -1.77 8.20 -0.38
C SER A 66 -1.82 7.41 0.92
N ILE A 67 -0.75 6.68 1.22
CA ILE A 67 -0.60 5.93 2.45
C ILE A 67 -0.46 6.83 3.67
N PHE A 68 0.28 7.92 3.55
CA PHE A 68 0.43 8.88 4.62
C PHE A 68 -0.93 9.54 4.95
N LEU A 69 -1.74 9.84 3.92
CA LEU A 69 -3.10 10.33 4.08
C LEU A 69 -4.03 9.31 4.76
N VAL A 70 -3.98 8.05 4.35
CA VAL A 70 -4.77 6.99 4.99
C VAL A 70 -4.33 6.79 6.44
N ALA A 71 -3.02 6.75 6.71
CA ALA A 71 -2.48 6.61 8.07
C ALA A 71 -2.89 7.78 8.99
N ILE A 72 -2.87 9.02 8.48
CA ILE A 72 -3.35 10.19 9.21
C ILE A 72 -4.87 10.13 9.43
N GLY A 73 -5.64 9.77 8.40
CA GLY A 73 -7.09 9.63 8.50
C GLY A 73 -7.50 8.57 9.52
N THR A 74 -6.79 7.46 9.58
CA THR A 74 -6.98 6.42 10.60
C THR A 74 -6.54 6.88 11.99
N ALA A 75 -5.44 7.62 12.13
CA ALA A 75 -4.94 8.05 13.44
C ALA A 75 -5.74 9.20 14.06
N LEU A 76 -6.49 9.97 13.26
CA LEU A 76 -7.30 11.10 13.70
C LEU A 76 -8.80 10.76 13.88
N GLY A 77 -9.25 9.56 13.51
CA GLY A 77 -10.63 9.09 13.63
C GLY A 77 -10.78 7.97 14.64
#